data_AF-R9J4E7-F1
#
_entry.id   AF-R9J4E7-F1
#
_cell.length_a   1.000
_cell.length_b   1.000
_cell.length_c   1.000
_cell.angle_alpha   90.00
_cell.angle_beta   90.00
_cell.angle_gamma   90.00
#
_symmetry.space_group_name_H-M   'P 1'
#
loop_
_entity.id
_entity.type
_entity.pdbx_description
1 polymer ?
#
loop_
_entity_poly.entity_id
_entity_poly.type
_entity_poly.pdbx_seq_one_letter_code
_entity_poly.pdbx_strand_id
1 'polypeptide(L)'
;MYQIEYKISVVTLTNLAEKKKTCRKLSHRNAKQPVLIGTATTGTLCYPLDDSEEAEEKAYALSFPTDGEGIGFSHNWFLDPAILGKHEIDLFSLNEKEMEIIRQPIDFIGINIYNGQQCDKNGYVKRYQGFPRTALGWAVTPEIMDYGLRFLQRRYGLPVYVTENGTACNDKIYGDGRVHDVDRIDFTGKYLKEMEKAIEKGCDIRGYFHWSLMDNFEWNEGYAPRFGLIVNGR
;
A
#
# COMPACT_ATOMS: atom_id res chain seq x y z
N MET A 1 2.51 12.03 25.37
CA MET A 1 1.66 12.00 24.15
C MET A 1 1.89 10.68 23.43
N TYR A 2 3.11 10.41 22.97
CA TYR A 2 3.55 9.15 22.36
C TYR A 2 3.07 7.86 23.07
N GLN A 3 3.29 7.68 24.38
CA GLN A 3 2.88 6.44 25.09
C GLN A 3 1.37 6.13 25.06
N ILE A 4 0.50 7.13 24.94
CA ILE A 4 -0.96 6.92 24.90
C ILE A 4 -1.39 6.53 23.48
N GLU A 5 -0.84 7.21 22.46
CA GLU A 5 -1.06 6.86 21.04
C GLU A 5 -0.55 5.45 20.73
N TYR A 6 0.58 5.05 21.31
CA TYR A 6 1.11 3.69 21.17
C TYR A 6 0.16 2.65 21.80
N LYS A 7 -0.37 2.88 23.01
CA LYS A 7 -1.33 1.95 23.63
C LYS A 7 -2.65 1.82 22.85
N ILE A 8 -3.17 2.91 22.28
CA ILE A 8 -4.34 2.87 21.41
C ILE A 8 -4.04 2.05 20.15
N SER A 9 -2.83 2.19 19.61
CA SER A 9 -2.38 1.45 18.43
C SER A 9 -2.26 -0.06 18.69
N VAL A 10 -1.75 -0.48 19.86
CA VAL A 10 -1.71 -1.89 20.29
C VAL A 10 -3.10 -2.49 20.30
N VAL A 11 -4.03 -1.84 21.02
CA VAL A 11 -5.41 -2.34 21.15
C VAL A 11 -6.08 -2.44 19.78
N THR A 12 -5.82 -1.47 18.90
CA THR A 12 -6.34 -1.49 17.52
C THR A 12 -5.76 -2.65 16.72
N LEU A 13 -4.45 -2.87 16.79
CA LEU A 13 -3.75 -3.93 16.07
C LEU A 13 -4.18 -5.33 16.56
N THR A 14 -4.26 -5.54 17.88
CA THR A 14 -4.75 -6.79 18.45
C THR A 14 -6.21 -7.03 18.09
N ASN A 15 -7.09 -6.02 18.15
CA ASN A 15 -8.50 -6.16 17.75
C ASN A 15 -8.66 -6.48 16.25
N LEU A 16 -7.86 -5.85 15.38
CA LEU A 16 -7.83 -6.16 13.95
C LEU A 16 -7.37 -7.61 13.72
N ALA A 17 -6.32 -8.03 14.43
CA ALA A 17 -5.80 -9.38 14.36
C ALA A 17 -6.81 -10.43 14.88
N GLU A 18 -7.57 -10.15 15.94
CA GLU A 18 -8.64 -11.02 16.44
C GLU A 18 -9.76 -11.18 15.40
N LYS A 19 -10.17 -10.08 14.75
CA LYS A 19 -11.16 -10.12 13.67
C LYS A 19 -10.64 -10.94 12.49
N LYS A 20 -9.39 -10.72 12.06
CA LYS A 20 -8.73 -11.53 11.02
C LYS A 20 -8.73 -13.02 11.40
N LYS A 21 -8.32 -13.37 12.63
CA LYS A 21 -8.31 -14.76 13.15
C LYS A 21 -9.69 -15.39 13.05
N THR A 22 -10.71 -14.65 13.47
CA THR A 22 -12.12 -15.09 13.45
C THR A 22 -12.61 -15.29 12.02
N CYS A 23 -12.40 -14.31 11.14
CA CYS A 23 -12.73 -14.42 9.72
C CYS A 23 -12.03 -15.63 9.08
N ARG A 24 -10.74 -15.84 9.36
CA ARG A 24 -10.00 -16.99 8.85
C ARG A 24 -10.63 -18.32 9.27
N LYS A 25 -10.93 -18.48 10.55
CA LYS A 25 -11.55 -19.69 11.08
C LYS A 25 -12.94 -19.93 10.46
N LEU A 26 -13.75 -18.89 10.32
CA LEU A 26 -15.09 -18.98 9.74
C LEU A 26 -15.05 -19.29 8.25
N SER A 27 -14.16 -18.64 7.49
CA SER A 27 -14.01 -18.89 6.05
C SER A 27 -13.58 -20.32 5.79
N HIS A 28 -12.57 -20.83 6.48
CA HIS A 28 -12.13 -22.22 6.31
C HIS A 28 -13.18 -23.25 6.74
N ARG A 29 -14.01 -22.93 7.74
CA ARG A 29 -15.08 -23.82 8.20
C ARG A 29 -16.25 -23.89 7.22
N ASN A 30 -16.59 -22.78 6.57
CA ASN A 30 -17.85 -22.65 5.81
C ASN A 30 -17.65 -22.61 4.29
N ALA A 31 -16.43 -22.38 3.79
CA ALA A 31 -16.19 -22.29 2.36
C ALA A 31 -16.36 -23.66 1.68
N LYS A 32 -17.05 -23.65 0.54
CA LYS A 32 -17.24 -24.83 -0.32
C LYS A 32 -16.04 -25.08 -1.25
N GLN A 33 -15.09 -24.15 -1.29
CA GLN A 33 -13.88 -24.18 -2.10
C GLN A 33 -12.69 -23.67 -1.27
N PRO A 34 -11.44 -23.99 -1.65
CA PRO A 34 -10.27 -23.42 -1.02
C PRO A 34 -10.33 -21.88 -1.01
N VAL A 35 -9.97 -21.28 0.12
CA VAL A 35 -9.96 -19.83 0.32
C VAL A 35 -8.55 -19.37 0.67
N LEU A 36 -8.11 -18.31 0.02
CA LEU A 36 -6.89 -17.59 0.37
C LEU A 36 -7.26 -16.37 1.21
N ILE A 37 -6.50 -16.11 2.27
CA ILE A 37 -6.76 -15.03 3.20
C ILE A 37 -5.50 -14.18 3.35
N GLY A 38 -5.64 -12.94 2.90
CA GLY A 38 -4.62 -11.92 2.99
C GLY A 38 -4.99 -10.79 3.94
N THR A 39 -4.13 -9.78 3.98
CA THR A 39 -4.37 -8.49 4.63
C THR A 39 -4.01 -7.38 3.66
N ALA A 40 -4.79 -6.30 3.62
CA ALA A 40 -4.43 -5.10 2.86
C ALA A 40 -3.75 -4.09 3.78
N THR A 41 -2.63 -3.51 3.37
CA THR A 41 -1.94 -2.45 4.13
C THR A 41 -1.62 -1.27 3.23
N THR A 42 -1.62 -0.07 3.83
CA THR A 42 -1.15 1.17 3.21
C THR A 42 0.03 1.67 4.03
N GLY A 43 1.07 2.17 3.38
CA GLY A 43 2.23 2.73 4.03
C GLY A 43 3.14 3.44 3.04
N THR A 44 4.14 4.13 3.56
CA THR A 44 5.17 4.75 2.72
C THR A 44 6.14 3.69 2.19
N LEU A 45 6.39 3.73 0.89
CA LEU A 45 7.48 3.00 0.23
C LEU A 45 8.39 4.01 -0.46
N CYS A 46 9.62 3.61 -0.72
CA CYS A 46 10.63 4.43 -1.37
C CYS A 46 11.15 3.79 -2.65
N TYR A 47 11.71 4.62 -3.54
CA TYR A 47 12.36 4.19 -4.77
C TYR A 47 13.62 5.02 -5.01
N PRO A 48 14.68 4.43 -5.60
CA PRO A 48 15.95 5.12 -5.75
C PRO A 48 15.92 6.15 -6.89
N LEU A 49 16.79 7.16 -6.80
CA LEU A 49 17.03 8.18 -7.82
C LEU A 49 17.81 7.63 -9.02
N ASP A 50 18.64 6.63 -8.79
CA ASP A 50 19.49 5.98 -9.79
C ASP A 50 19.50 4.45 -9.58
N ASP A 51 20.03 3.72 -10.56
CA ASP A 51 20.05 2.26 -10.56
C ASP A 51 21.22 1.66 -9.74
N SER A 52 21.89 2.45 -8.89
CA SER A 52 22.96 1.93 -8.05
C SER A 52 22.40 1.02 -6.94
N GLU A 53 23.12 -0.07 -6.66
CA GLU A 53 22.77 -0.99 -5.58
C GLU A 53 22.72 -0.26 -4.22
N GLU A 54 23.60 0.72 -4.00
CA GLU A 54 23.61 1.54 -2.78
C GLU A 54 22.30 2.34 -2.63
N ALA A 55 21.82 2.97 -3.70
CA ALA A 55 20.56 3.72 -3.67
C ALA A 55 19.35 2.78 -3.50
N GLU A 56 19.36 1.61 -4.14
CA GLU A 56 18.28 0.63 -4.01
C GLU A 56 18.19 0.07 -2.57
N GLU A 57 19.32 -0.31 -1.96
CA GLU A 57 19.34 -0.77 -0.56
C GLU A 57 18.92 0.34 0.41
N LYS A 58 19.29 1.60 0.11
CA LYS A 58 18.83 2.75 0.89
C LYS A 58 17.32 2.94 0.79
N ALA A 59 16.76 2.80 -0.41
CA ALA A 59 15.32 2.85 -0.65
C ALA A 59 14.58 1.71 0.08
N TYR A 60 15.14 0.51 0.05
CA TYR A 60 14.61 -0.65 0.78
C TYR A 60 14.58 -0.36 2.28
N ALA A 61 15.68 0.12 2.87
CA ALA A 61 15.75 0.43 4.30
C ALA A 61 14.75 1.53 4.71
N LEU A 62 14.61 2.60 3.92
CA LEU A 62 13.66 3.68 4.19
C LEU A 62 12.19 3.26 4.02
N SER A 63 11.91 2.21 3.24
CA SER A 63 10.56 1.64 3.08
C SER A 63 10.09 0.86 4.31
N PHE A 64 11.02 0.44 5.18
CA PHE A 64 10.73 -0.34 6.38
C PHE A 64 11.39 0.26 7.62
N PRO A 65 11.00 1.49 8.01
CA PRO A 65 11.64 2.20 9.12
C PRO A 65 11.50 1.44 10.44
N THR A 66 12.55 1.52 11.24
CA THR A 66 12.67 0.87 12.56
C THR A 66 12.85 1.88 13.69
N ASP A 67 12.78 3.17 13.40
CA ASP A 67 12.73 4.27 14.37
C ASP A 67 12.08 5.52 13.72
N GLY A 68 11.81 6.52 14.55
CA GLY A 68 11.36 7.84 14.08
C GLY A 68 9.90 7.95 13.62
N GLU A 69 9.60 9.06 12.93
CA GLU A 69 8.23 9.47 12.60
C GLU A 69 7.57 8.61 11.52
N GLY A 70 8.35 7.93 10.68
CA GLY A 70 7.82 7.15 9.54
C GLY A 70 7.13 5.85 9.91
N ILE A 71 7.36 5.35 11.14
CA ILE A 71 6.87 4.04 11.58
C ILE A 71 5.34 3.97 11.60
N GLY A 72 4.67 5.04 12.06
CA GLY A 72 3.21 5.03 12.24
C GLY A 72 2.43 4.88 10.93
N PHE A 73 3.08 5.08 9.79
CA PHE A 73 2.51 4.93 8.45
C PHE A 73 3.42 4.08 7.55
N SER A 74 3.85 2.92 8.08
CA SER A 74 4.66 1.94 7.34
C SER A 74 3.97 0.58 7.25
N HIS A 75 4.33 -0.19 6.23
CA HIS A 75 3.81 -1.55 6.06
C HIS A 75 4.30 -2.50 7.16
N ASN A 76 5.57 -2.33 7.59
CA ASN A 76 6.19 -3.19 8.59
C ASN A 76 5.58 -3.04 9.99
N TRP A 77 4.87 -1.94 10.28
CA TRP A 77 4.09 -1.77 11.51
C TRP A 77 3.18 -2.96 11.81
N PHE A 78 2.48 -3.48 10.78
CA PHE A 78 1.59 -4.62 10.91
C PHE A 78 2.19 -5.91 10.34
N LEU A 79 2.86 -5.83 9.19
CA LEU A 79 3.29 -7.02 8.46
C LEU A 79 4.45 -7.76 9.14
N ASP A 80 5.37 -7.05 9.80
CA ASP A 80 6.48 -7.69 10.51
C ASP A 80 5.98 -8.59 11.66
N PRO A 81 5.18 -8.11 12.64
CA PRO A 81 4.67 -8.99 13.68
C PRO A 81 3.70 -10.04 13.15
N ALA A 82 2.95 -9.76 12.07
CA ALA A 82 1.98 -10.71 11.50
C ALA A 82 2.62 -11.86 10.70
N ILE A 83 3.74 -11.60 10.01
CA ILE A 83 4.38 -12.56 9.09
C ILE A 83 5.71 -13.07 9.65
N LEU A 84 6.60 -12.16 10.09
CA LEU A 84 7.93 -12.49 10.61
C LEU A 84 7.88 -12.85 12.10
N GLY A 85 6.76 -12.57 12.76
CA GLY A 85 6.56 -12.84 14.17
C GLY A 85 7.34 -11.93 15.09
N LYS A 86 8.00 -10.90 14.60
CA LYS A 86 8.73 -9.93 15.43
C LYS A 86 8.61 -8.58 14.76
N HIS A 87 8.66 -7.52 15.54
CA HIS A 87 8.95 -6.19 15.03
C HIS A 87 10.36 -5.84 15.53
N GLU A 88 11.15 -5.11 14.73
CA GLU A 88 12.49 -4.67 15.15
C GLU A 88 12.46 -3.66 16.31
N ILE A 89 11.26 -3.18 16.62
CA ILE A 89 10.99 -2.23 17.70
C ILE A 89 9.99 -2.89 18.60
N ASP A 90 10.26 -2.91 19.90
CA ASP A 90 9.26 -3.27 20.90
C ASP A 90 8.29 -2.09 21.11
N LEU A 91 7.54 -1.74 20.06
CA LEU A 91 6.62 -0.59 20.06
C LEU A 91 5.47 -0.73 21.06
N PHE A 92 5.26 -1.95 21.53
CA PHE A 92 3.97 -2.39 22.04
C PHE A 92 4.07 -3.23 23.30
N SER A 93 5.26 -3.78 23.62
CA SER A 93 5.44 -4.76 24.69
C SER A 93 4.38 -5.86 24.62
N LEU A 94 4.12 -6.35 23.39
CA LEU A 94 3.11 -7.39 23.12
C LEU A 94 3.47 -8.62 23.92
N ASN A 95 2.51 -9.15 24.67
CA ASN A 95 2.71 -10.43 25.33
C ASN A 95 2.49 -11.59 24.36
N GLU A 96 2.90 -12.80 24.75
CA GLU A 96 2.85 -13.96 23.86
C GLU A 96 1.43 -14.29 23.36
N LYS A 97 0.39 -14.06 24.17
CA LYS A 97 -1.00 -14.30 23.76
C LYS A 97 -1.44 -13.34 22.66
N GLU A 98 -1.00 -12.08 22.72
CA GLU A 98 -1.28 -11.09 21.68
C GLU A 98 -0.52 -11.45 20.40
N MET A 99 0.74 -11.87 20.51
CA MET A 99 1.53 -12.34 19.37
C MET A 99 0.92 -13.59 18.70
N GLU A 100 0.38 -14.53 19.47
CA GLU A 100 -0.35 -15.69 18.94
C GLU A 100 -1.59 -15.27 18.12
N ILE A 101 -2.27 -14.19 18.52
CA ILE A 101 -3.41 -13.65 17.78
C ILE A 101 -2.95 -12.95 16.49
N ILE A 102 -1.81 -12.26 16.52
CA ILE A 102 -1.29 -11.49 15.38
C ILE A 102 -0.71 -12.41 14.30
N ARG A 103 0.10 -13.40 14.69
CA ARG A 103 0.85 -14.33 13.81
C ARG A 103 -0.02 -15.41 13.14
N GLN A 104 -1.32 -15.15 12.95
CA GLN A 104 -2.18 -16.07 12.21
C GLN A 104 -1.73 -16.14 10.74
N PRO A 105 -1.66 -17.34 10.13
CA PRO A 105 -1.17 -17.51 8.77
C PRO A 105 -1.86 -16.58 7.75
N ILE A 106 -1.05 -16.02 6.86
CA ILE A 106 -1.45 -15.14 5.75
C ILE A 106 -0.99 -15.81 4.45
N ASP A 107 -1.89 -15.93 3.48
CA ASP A 107 -1.60 -16.61 2.21
C ASP A 107 -1.03 -15.66 1.14
N PHE A 108 -1.31 -14.35 1.26
CA PHE A 108 -0.82 -13.28 0.38
C PHE A 108 -0.85 -11.92 1.10
N ILE A 109 -0.06 -10.96 0.61
CA ILE A 109 -0.14 -9.56 1.05
C ILE A 109 -0.91 -8.72 0.02
N GLY A 110 -1.93 -8.01 0.49
CA GLY A 110 -2.63 -6.96 -0.25
C GLY A 110 -2.00 -5.61 0.05
N ILE A 111 -1.83 -4.79 -0.98
CA ILE A 111 -1.14 -3.50 -0.87
C ILE A 111 -1.96 -2.42 -1.55
N ASN A 112 -2.22 -1.36 -0.80
CA ASN A 112 -2.77 -0.12 -1.31
C ASN A 112 -1.61 0.84 -1.57
N ILE A 113 -1.35 1.13 -2.84
CA ILE A 113 -0.15 1.82 -3.30
C ILE A 113 -0.53 2.92 -4.30
N TYR A 114 -0.27 4.17 -3.93
CA TYR A 114 -0.65 5.34 -4.71
C TYR A 114 0.56 6.17 -5.14
N ASN A 115 1.54 6.31 -4.25
CA ASN A 115 2.77 7.04 -4.51
C ASN A 115 3.92 6.52 -3.63
N GLY A 116 5.13 7.02 -3.87
CA GLY A 116 6.31 6.73 -3.08
C GLY A 116 7.19 7.96 -2.88
N GLN A 117 8.22 7.81 -2.05
CA GLN A 117 9.26 8.81 -1.83
C GLN A 117 10.52 8.44 -2.60
N GLN A 118 11.01 9.35 -3.43
CA GLN A 118 12.30 9.16 -4.09
C GLN A 118 13.42 9.37 -3.08
N CYS A 119 14.48 8.57 -3.16
CA CYS A 119 15.66 8.70 -2.31
C CYS A 119 16.97 8.49 -3.08
N ASP A 120 18.04 9.07 -2.56
CA ASP A 120 19.41 8.76 -2.94
C ASP A 120 20.14 8.12 -1.74
N LYS A 121 21.45 7.89 -1.84
CA LYS A 121 22.26 7.37 -0.73
C LYS A 121 22.23 8.22 0.55
N ASN A 122 21.91 9.52 0.44
CA ASN A 122 21.87 10.46 1.56
C ASN A 122 20.48 10.50 2.22
N GLY A 123 19.43 10.04 1.55
CA GLY A 123 18.06 10.00 2.08
C GLY A 123 17.02 10.46 1.08
N TYR A 124 15.93 11.05 1.57
CA TYR A 124 14.84 11.51 0.71
C TYR A 124 15.28 12.65 -0.21
N VAL A 125 14.90 12.54 -1.49
CA VAL A 125 15.16 13.57 -2.50
C VAL A 125 14.01 14.57 -2.49
N LYS A 126 14.36 15.86 -2.43
CA LYS A 126 13.39 16.94 -2.51
C LYS A 126 12.78 16.98 -3.92
N ARG A 127 11.45 16.89 -4.00
CA ARG A 127 10.72 17.06 -5.26
C ARG A 127 10.93 18.45 -5.84
N TYR A 128 11.17 18.54 -7.15
CA TYR A 128 11.36 19.81 -7.86
C TYR A 128 10.05 20.60 -7.97
N GLN A 129 10.15 21.90 -8.27
CA GLN A 129 8.97 22.75 -8.46
C GLN A 129 8.20 22.32 -9.70
N GLY A 130 6.89 22.08 -9.55
CA GLY A 130 6.05 21.56 -10.64
C GLY A 130 6.09 20.04 -10.79
N PHE A 131 6.63 19.32 -9.79
CA PHE A 131 6.56 17.85 -9.76
C PHE A 131 5.12 17.36 -10.02
N PRO A 132 4.91 16.39 -10.92
CA PRO A 132 3.58 15.90 -11.29
C PRO A 132 2.75 15.46 -10.10
N ARG A 133 1.48 15.89 -10.06
CA ARG A 133 0.56 15.60 -8.97
C ARG A 133 -0.84 15.25 -9.48
N THR A 134 -1.53 14.42 -8.72
CA THR A 134 -2.96 14.11 -8.91
C THR A 134 -3.83 15.31 -8.53
N ALA A 135 -5.15 15.24 -8.76
CA ALA A 135 -6.08 16.29 -8.35
C ALA A 135 -6.08 16.52 -6.82
N LEU A 136 -5.70 15.50 -6.04
CA LEU A 136 -5.52 15.57 -4.58
C LEU A 136 -4.13 16.10 -4.15
N GLY A 137 -3.29 16.51 -5.10
CA GLY A 137 -1.94 16.98 -4.82
C GLY A 137 -0.96 15.87 -4.45
N TRP A 138 -1.33 14.60 -4.58
CA TRP A 138 -0.43 13.47 -4.35
C TRP A 138 0.57 13.38 -5.48
N ALA A 139 1.83 13.07 -5.18
CA ALA A 139 2.84 12.95 -6.21
C ALA A 139 2.57 11.76 -7.13
N VAL A 140 2.79 11.94 -8.42
CA VAL A 140 2.73 10.86 -9.41
C VAL A 140 4.13 10.27 -9.53
N THR A 141 4.30 9.05 -9.05
CA THR A 141 5.58 8.36 -8.89
C THR A 141 5.43 6.89 -9.29
N PRO A 142 5.31 6.58 -10.59
CA PRO A 142 5.00 5.23 -11.06
C PRO A 142 6.05 4.20 -10.67
N GLU A 143 7.33 4.60 -10.52
CA GLU A 143 8.47 3.73 -10.20
C GLU A 143 8.25 2.95 -8.90
N ILE A 144 7.38 3.44 -8.01
CA ILE A 144 7.03 2.76 -6.77
C ILE A 144 6.35 1.40 -7.01
N MET A 145 5.71 1.20 -8.16
CA MET A 145 5.12 -0.09 -8.52
C MET A 145 6.18 -1.14 -8.84
N ASP A 146 7.36 -0.75 -9.34
CA ASP A 146 8.48 -1.68 -9.50
C ASP A 146 9.14 -1.95 -8.14
N TYR A 147 9.78 -0.92 -7.59
CA TYR A 147 10.62 -1.05 -6.39
C TYR A 147 9.80 -1.46 -5.16
N GLY A 148 8.68 -0.80 -4.91
CA GLY A 148 7.85 -1.06 -3.72
C GLY A 148 7.34 -2.49 -3.67
N LEU A 149 6.83 -3.03 -4.79
CA LEU A 149 6.33 -4.41 -4.84
C LEU A 149 7.48 -5.42 -4.67
N ARG A 150 8.63 -5.20 -5.31
CA ARG A 150 9.81 -6.06 -5.11
C ARG A 150 10.33 -6.03 -3.68
N PHE A 151 10.33 -4.87 -3.03
CA PHE A 151 10.76 -4.74 -1.65
C PHE A 151 9.84 -5.50 -0.68
N LEU A 152 8.53 -5.41 -0.88
CA LEU A 152 7.55 -6.17 -0.11
C LEU A 152 7.70 -7.68 -0.33
N GLN A 153 7.85 -8.13 -1.58
CA GLN A 153 8.11 -9.52 -1.91
C GLN A 153 9.43 -10.01 -1.31
N ARG A 154 10.51 -9.22 -1.37
CA ARG A 154 11.82 -9.52 -0.79
C ARG A 154 11.72 -9.69 0.73
N ARG A 155 10.98 -8.82 1.43
CA ARG A 155 10.89 -8.86 2.89
C ARG A 155 10.04 -10.00 3.39
N TYR A 156 8.90 -10.26 2.75
CA TYR A 156 7.88 -11.17 3.28
C TYR A 156 7.78 -12.53 2.57
N GLY A 157 8.28 -12.65 1.34
CA GLY A 157 8.27 -13.90 0.57
C GLY A 157 6.88 -14.42 0.22
N LEU A 158 5.83 -13.62 0.40
CA LEU A 158 4.45 -13.98 0.09
C LEU A 158 4.00 -13.35 -1.22
N PRO A 159 3.08 -13.98 -1.96
CA PRO A 159 2.49 -13.40 -3.16
C PRO A 159 1.84 -12.05 -2.87
N VAL A 160 1.87 -11.15 -3.85
CA VAL A 160 1.36 -9.78 -3.72
C VAL A 160 0.11 -9.58 -4.57
N TYR A 161 -0.86 -8.86 -4.01
CA TYR A 161 -1.98 -8.27 -4.74
C TYR A 161 -1.95 -6.76 -4.54
N VAL A 162 -2.00 -6.01 -5.63
CA VAL A 162 -2.26 -4.57 -5.56
C VAL A 162 -3.76 -4.41 -5.35
N THR A 163 -4.18 -4.24 -4.11
CA THR A 163 -5.59 -4.19 -3.72
C THR A 163 -6.21 -2.81 -3.96
N GLU A 164 -5.39 -1.76 -3.99
CA GLU A 164 -5.79 -0.44 -4.44
C GLU A 164 -4.63 0.27 -5.14
N ASN A 165 -4.89 0.81 -6.33
CA ASN A 165 -4.08 1.81 -7.00
C ASN A 165 -4.96 2.62 -7.94
N GLY A 166 -4.73 3.93 -8.01
CA GLY A 166 -5.47 4.80 -8.91
C GLY A 166 -5.15 6.26 -8.64
N THR A 167 -5.88 7.15 -9.31
CA THR A 167 -5.70 8.60 -9.17
C THR A 167 -7.04 9.30 -9.10
N ALA A 168 -7.10 10.37 -8.30
CA ALA A 168 -8.17 11.33 -8.37
C ALA A 168 -7.94 12.26 -9.56
N CYS A 169 -8.97 12.42 -10.40
CA CYS A 169 -8.98 13.33 -11.54
C CYS A 169 -10.06 14.41 -11.38
N ASN A 170 -9.95 15.48 -12.18
CA ASN A 170 -10.94 16.56 -12.25
C ASN A 170 -11.94 16.28 -13.39
N ASP A 171 -12.56 15.12 -13.36
CA ASP A 171 -13.39 14.62 -14.45
C ASP A 171 -14.63 15.47 -14.71
N LYS A 172 -14.97 15.64 -15.99
CA LYS A 172 -16.11 16.43 -16.46
C LYS A 172 -16.81 15.68 -17.58
N ILE A 173 -18.13 15.80 -17.61
CA ILE A 173 -18.94 15.38 -18.76
C ILE A 173 -18.87 16.51 -19.79
N TYR A 174 -18.30 16.21 -20.96
CA TYR A 174 -18.16 17.15 -22.07
C TYR A 174 -19.45 17.23 -22.89
N GLY A 175 -19.50 18.13 -23.88
CA GLY A 175 -20.70 18.38 -24.69
C GLY A 175 -21.18 17.19 -25.52
N ASP A 176 -20.33 16.18 -25.72
CA ASP A 176 -20.66 14.91 -26.36
C ASP A 176 -21.24 13.86 -25.38
N GLY A 177 -21.45 14.24 -24.12
CA GLY A 177 -21.98 13.37 -23.07
C GLY A 177 -20.96 12.37 -22.52
N ARG A 178 -19.67 12.55 -22.83
CA ARG A 178 -18.59 11.63 -22.42
C ARG A 178 -17.61 12.28 -21.47
N VAL A 179 -16.86 11.44 -20.78
CA VAL A 179 -15.70 11.84 -19.97
C VAL A 179 -14.45 11.44 -20.73
N HIS A 180 -13.57 12.40 -20.97
CA HIS A 180 -12.29 12.19 -21.68
C HIS A 180 -11.15 12.15 -20.65
N ASP A 181 -11.06 11.05 -19.91
CA ASP A 181 -10.17 10.89 -18.75
C ASP A 181 -8.74 10.49 -19.14
N VAL A 182 -8.06 11.39 -19.86
CA VAL A 182 -6.69 11.18 -20.33
C VAL A 182 -5.69 11.06 -19.18
N ASP A 183 -5.94 11.76 -18.07
CA ASP A 183 -5.06 11.79 -16.90
C ASP A 183 -5.06 10.45 -16.16
N ARG A 184 -6.24 9.84 -15.92
CA ARG A 184 -6.32 8.50 -15.29
C ARG A 184 -5.75 7.44 -16.21
N ILE A 185 -5.99 7.54 -17.52
CA ILE A 185 -5.45 6.60 -18.51
C ILE A 185 -3.92 6.65 -18.50
N ASP A 186 -3.31 7.84 -18.57
CA ASP A 186 -1.86 8.01 -18.53
C ASP A 186 -1.26 7.54 -17.20
N PHE A 187 -1.86 7.92 -16.06
CA PHE A 187 -1.45 7.47 -14.74
C PHE A 187 -1.45 5.94 -14.65
N THR A 188 -2.59 5.31 -14.96
CA THR A 188 -2.76 3.86 -14.84
C THR A 188 -1.81 3.13 -15.78
N GLY A 189 -1.66 3.62 -17.02
CA GLY A 189 -0.72 3.05 -17.99
C GLY A 189 0.73 3.11 -17.52
N LYS A 190 1.18 4.20 -16.89
CA LYS A 190 2.53 4.32 -16.33
C LYS A 190 2.75 3.37 -15.16
N TYR A 191 1.80 3.29 -14.23
CA TYR A 191 1.91 2.43 -13.04
C TYR A 191 1.89 0.94 -13.42
N LEU A 192 1.06 0.53 -14.39
CA LEU A 192 1.04 -0.85 -14.87
C LEU A 192 2.32 -1.24 -15.61
N LYS A 193 2.96 -0.32 -16.35
CA LYS A 193 4.28 -0.57 -16.97
C LYS A 193 5.38 -0.78 -15.93
N GLU A 194 5.39 -0.02 -14.84
CA GLU A 194 6.36 -0.24 -13.77
C GLU A 194 6.06 -1.54 -12.99
N MET A 195 4.78 -1.88 -12.81
CA MET A 195 4.39 -3.19 -12.26
C MET A 195 4.86 -4.36 -13.15
N GLU A 196 4.78 -4.22 -14.47
CA GLU A 196 5.31 -5.21 -15.42
C GLU A 196 6.81 -5.46 -15.19
N LYS A 197 7.62 -4.42 -14.96
CA LYS A 197 9.04 -4.59 -14.61
C LYS A 197 9.26 -5.40 -13.34
N ALA A 198 8.44 -5.20 -12.30
CA ALA A 198 8.53 -6.01 -11.09
C ALA A 198 8.23 -7.49 -11.39
N ILE A 199 7.22 -7.77 -12.23
CA ILE A 199 6.88 -9.13 -12.67
C ILE A 199 8.05 -9.76 -13.45
N GLU A 200 8.64 -9.02 -14.41
CA GLU A 200 9.78 -9.47 -15.20
C GLU A 200 11.01 -9.78 -14.32
N LYS A 201 11.17 -9.06 -13.21
CA LYS A 201 12.20 -9.30 -12.19
C LYS A 201 11.84 -10.44 -11.21
N GLY A 202 10.75 -11.17 -11.43
CA GLY A 202 10.37 -12.36 -10.68
C GLY A 202 9.47 -12.12 -9.46
N CYS A 203 8.88 -10.94 -9.32
CA CYS A 203 7.91 -10.67 -8.25
C CYS A 203 6.60 -11.46 -8.48
N ASP A 204 6.12 -12.22 -7.49
CA ASP A 204 4.87 -13.01 -7.59
C ASP A 204 3.64 -12.11 -7.35
N ILE A 205 3.31 -11.31 -8.35
CA ILE A 205 2.15 -10.41 -8.33
C ILE A 205 0.96 -11.09 -9.01
N ARG A 206 -0.10 -11.34 -8.25
CA ARG A 206 -1.22 -12.18 -8.70
C ARG A 206 -2.50 -11.42 -9.04
N GLY A 207 -2.54 -10.12 -8.79
CA GLY A 207 -3.68 -9.30 -9.19
C GLY A 207 -3.48 -7.81 -8.95
N TYR A 208 -4.25 -7.04 -9.69
CA TYR A 208 -4.32 -5.59 -9.63
C TYR A 208 -5.79 -5.16 -9.58
N PHE A 209 -6.14 -4.32 -8.62
CA PHE A 209 -7.46 -3.78 -8.42
C PHE A 209 -7.39 -2.25 -8.47
N HIS A 210 -8.03 -1.67 -9.49
CA HIS A 210 -8.08 -0.23 -9.65
C HIS A 210 -8.97 0.38 -8.56
N TRP A 211 -8.43 1.35 -7.83
CA TRP A 211 -9.21 2.24 -6.98
C TRP A 211 -9.61 3.47 -7.80
N SER A 212 -10.85 3.56 -8.26
CA SER A 212 -12.04 2.80 -7.86
C SER A 212 -12.95 2.47 -9.04
N LEU A 213 -13.89 1.56 -8.84
CA LEU A 213 -14.86 1.20 -9.88
C LEU A 213 -15.73 2.40 -10.29
N MET A 214 -16.20 3.18 -9.31
CA MET A 214 -17.08 4.33 -9.52
C MET A 214 -16.70 5.48 -8.59
N ASP A 215 -17.05 6.70 -8.99
CA ASP A 215 -16.90 7.87 -8.12
C ASP A 215 -17.59 7.61 -6.78
N ASN A 216 -16.94 7.99 -5.69
CA ASN A 216 -17.43 7.68 -4.35
C ASN A 216 -17.10 8.81 -3.36
N PHE A 217 -17.46 8.61 -2.10
CA PHE A 217 -17.15 9.53 -1.02
C PHE A 217 -15.70 9.31 -0.54
N GLU A 218 -14.81 10.24 -0.86
CA GLU A 218 -13.38 10.18 -0.52
C GLU A 218 -13.14 10.75 0.88
N TRP A 219 -13.63 10.05 1.90
CA TRP A 219 -13.33 10.29 3.31
C TRP A 219 -13.44 11.77 3.72
N ASN A 220 -12.34 12.37 4.18
CA ASN A 220 -12.30 13.75 4.64
C ASN A 220 -12.42 14.78 3.51
N GLU A 221 -12.20 14.37 2.26
CA GLU A 221 -12.28 15.20 1.05
C GLU A 221 -13.69 15.22 0.43
N GLY A 222 -14.59 14.36 0.91
CA GLY A 222 -15.97 14.27 0.44
C GLY A 222 -16.07 13.81 -1.02
N TYR A 223 -17.01 14.37 -1.79
CA TYR A 223 -17.26 13.97 -3.19
C TYR A 223 -16.48 14.80 -4.22
N ALA A 224 -15.56 15.67 -3.76
CA ALA A 224 -14.80 16.50 -4.69
C ALA A 224 -13.80 15.68 -5.51
N PRO A 225 -13.02 14.75 -4.93
CA PRO A 225 -12.12 13.89 -5.69
C PRO A 225 -12.88 12.78 -6.41
N ARG A 226 -12.48 12.49 -7.65
CA ARG A 226 -13.09 11.45 -8.49
C ARG A 226 -12.10 10.35 -8.80
N PHE A 227 -12.27 9.19 -8.18
CA PHE A 227 -11.45 8.00 -8.39
C PHE A 227 -12.13 6.98 -9.33
N GLY A 228 -13.35 7.21 -9.81
CA GLY A 228 -14.10 6.21 -10.54
C GLY A 228 -13.61 5.99 -11.96
N LEU A 229 -13.51 4.72 -12.39
CA LEU A 229 -13.54 4.37 -13.82
C LEU A 229 -14.92 4.65 -14.44
N ILE A 230 -15.95 4.66 -13.61
CA ILE A 230 -17.33 4.96 -13.99
C ILE A 230 -17.76 6.23 -13.25
N VAL A 231 -18.09 7.27 -14.01
CA VAL A 231 -18.66 8.49 -13.45
C VAL A 231 -20.12 8.25 -13.06
N ASN A 232 -20.49 8.72 -11.87
CA ASN A 232 -21.88 8.75 -11.44
C ASN A 232 -22.63 9.81 -12.24
N GLY A 233 -23.44 9.37 -13.22
CA GLY A 233 -24.39 10.24 -13.91
C GLY A 233 -25.51 10.68 -12.97
N ARG A 234 -25.97 11.92 -13.15
CA ARG A 234 -27.33 12.29 -12.73
C ARG A 234 -28.32 11.84 -13.78
#